data_AF-A0AAW0GHJ6-F1
#
_entry.id   AF-A0AAW0GHJ6-F1
#
_cell.length_a   1.000
_cell.length_b   1.000
_cell.length_c   1.000
_cell.angle_alpha   90.00
_cell.angle_beta   90.00
_cell.angle_gamma   90.00
#
_symmetry.space_group_name_H-M   'P 1'
#
loop_
_entity.id
_entity.type
_entity.pdbx_description
1 polymer ?
#
loop_
_entity_poly.entity_id
_entity_poly.type
_entity_poly.pdbx_seq_one_letter_code
_entity_poly.pdbx_strand_id
1 'polypeptide(L)'
;MNYDISGPWLTYVGPNAPLDDSCAPAANQQGSATGAIKAWTTAGVPSHQLVLGVPAYGHSYIVAPSDGLTSNDTETPIIASFPAFDKNQHPKGDKWDDGEGVDECGVQQTNGGNFNFIGLIEAGMLFPNGTATAAVDYRFDECSQTPYLYNETSQLMVSFDDAKSFSAKGNFIKENNLRGFAIWESAGDNNDILLNSIRTAAGFDEDC
;
A
#
# COMPACT_ATOMS: atom_id res chain seq x y z
N MET A 1 -9.86 9.16 4.23
CA MET A 1 -9.42 8.07 3.33
C MET A 1 -8.02 7.71 3.77
N ASN A 2 -7.77 6.47 4.21
CA ASN A 2 -6.48 6.06 4.79
C ASN A 2 -5.62 5.35 3.74
N TYR A 3 -5.33 6.06 2.66
CA TYR A 3 -4.50 5.66 1.53
C TYR A 3 -4.07 6.94 0.80
N ASP A 4 -3.13 6.83 -0.15
CA ASP A 4 -2.43 7.95 -0.76
C ASP A 4 -1.68 8.83 0.25
N ILE A 5 -1.14 8.19 1.30
CA ILE A 5 -0.24 8.87 2.24
C ILE A 5 1.15 9.05 1.62
N SER A 6 1.62 8.04 0.90
CA SER A 6 2.88 8.07 0.15
C SER A 6 2.62 7.78 -1.33
N GLY A 7 3.31 8.52 -2.19
CA GLY A 7 3.15 8.42 -3.65
C GLY A 7 4.24 9.20 -4.39
N PRO A 8 4.14 9.32 -5.72
CA PRO A 8 5.15 9.98 -6.57
C PRO A 8 5.37 11.47 -6.26
N TRP A 9 4.46 12.10 -5.51
CA TRP A 9 4.62 13.48 -5.04
C TRP A 9 5.73 13.65 -3.98
N LEU A 10 6.15 12.58 -3.29
CA LEU A 10 7.23 12.60 -2.30
C LEU A 10 8.62 12.51 -2.96
N THR A 11 9.65 12.24 -2.16
CA THR A 11 11.04 12.02 -2.62
C THR A 11 11.62 10.70 -2.10
N TYR A 12 10.80 9.88 -1.46
CA TYR A 12 11.16 8.59 -0.87
C TYR A 12 9.97 7.65 -0.97
N VAL A 13 10.24 6.35 -1.05
CA VAL A 13 9.19 5.32 -0.97
C VAL A 13 8.71 5.24 0.47
N GLY A 14 7.40 5.29 0.66
CA GLY A 14 6.76 5.18 1.98
C GLY A 14 5.48 4.36 1.90
N PRO A 15 4.81 4.13 3.04
CA PRO A 15 3.60 3.33 3.08
C PRO A 15 2.44 4.07 2.41
N ASN A 16 1.73 3.40 1.50
CA ASN A 16 0.52 3.97 0.88
C ASN A 16 -0.60 4.21 1.91
N ALA A 17 -0.83 3.22 2.78
CA ALA A 17 -1.96 3.21 3.72
C ALA A 17 -1.55 2.72 5.13
N PRO A 18 -0.67 3.46 5.82
CA PRO A 18 -0.14 3.08 7.13
C PRO A 18 -1.21 3.02 8.23
N LEU A 19 -1.14 2.03 9.12
CA LEU A 19 -1.89 2.03 10.39
C LEU A 19 -1.27 2.96 11.43
N ASP A 20 0.07 2.99 11.51
CA ASP A 20 0.84 3.89 12.35
C ASP A 20 2.06 4.40 11.56
N ASP A 21 2.52 5.60 11.90
CA ASP A 21 3.72 6.25 11.36
C ASP A 21 4.74 6.62 12.46
N SER A 22 4.47 6.26 13.72
CA SER A 22 5.32 6.59 14.87
C SER A 22 6.75 6.04 14.79
N CYS A 23 6.97 4.95 14.05
CA CYS A 23 8.28 4.37 13.76
C CYS A 23 9.03 5.05 12.61
N ALA A 24 8.34 5.83 11.77
CA ALA A 24 8.98 6.55 10.68
C ALA A 24 9.83 7.68 11.27
N PRO A 25 10.96 8.05 10.63
CA PRO A 25 11.67 9.27 10.98
C PRO A 25 10.70 10.46 10.93
N ALA A 26 10.88 11.46 11.80
CA ALA A 26 9.94 12.58 11.91
C ALA A 26 9.69 13.31 10.57
N ALA A 27 10.67 13.34 9.67
CA ALA A 27 10.52 13.92 8.34
C ALA A 27 9.63 13.09 7.39
N ASN A 28 9.42 11.81 7.70
CA ASN A 28 8.66 10.86 6.91
C ASN A 28 7.25 10.56 7.49
N GLN A 29 6.90 11.16 8.64
CA GLN A 29 5.57 11.05 9.26
C GLN A 29 4.55 11.92 8.52
N GLN A 30 3.93 11.36 7.47
CA GLN A 30 2.94 12.05 6.64
C GLN A 30 1.49 11.87 7.15
N GLY A 31 1.27 10.98 8.11
CA GLY A 31 -0.05 10.63 8.63
C GLY A 31 -0.31 9.12 8.63
N SER A 32 -1.27 8.71 9.45
CA SER A 32 -1.62 7.30 9.68
C SER A 32 -3.06 7.11 10.11
N ALA A 33 -3.57 5.88 10.05
CA ALA A 33 -4.91 5.55 10.52
C ALA A 33 -5.08 5.92 12.00
N THR A 34 -4.09 5.61 12.83
CA THR A 34 -4.07 5.92 14.26
C THR A 34 -4.16 7.44 14.49
N GLY A 35 -3.35 8.23 13.78
CA GLY A 35 -3.40 9.68 13.83
C GLY A 35 -4.76 10.25 13.41
N ALA A 36 -5.32 9.74 12.31
CA ALA A 36 -6.60 10.19 11.78
C ALA A 36 -7.78 9.86 12.72
N ILE A 37 -7.87 8.64 13.24
CA ILE A 37 -8.92 8.25 14.19
C ILE A 37 -8.85 9.08 15.46
N LYS A 38 -7.64 9.32 15.99
CA LYS A 38 -7.46 10.21 17.14
C LYS A 38 -7.95 11.63 16.86
N ALA A 39 -7.64 12.19 15.69
CA ALA A 39 -8.08 13.53 15.31
C ALA A 39 -9.60 13.63 15.22
N TRP A 40 -10.26 12.69 14.52
CA TRP A 40 -11.71 12.67 14.36
C TRP A 40 -12.46 12.47 15.66
N THR A 41 -11.99 11.55 16.51
CA THR A 41 -12.61 11.30 17.82
C THR A 41 -12.42 12.48 18.77
N THR A 42 -11.26 13.16 18.73
CA THR A 42 -11.03 14.40 19.48
C THR A 42 -11.96 15.52 19.03
N ALA A 43 -12.30 15.58 17.73
CA ALA A 43 -13.27 16.53 17.19
C ALA A 43 -14.74 16.16 17.52
N GLY A 44 -14.97 15.05 18.22
CA GLY A 44 -16.31 14.63 18.68
C GLY A 44 -17.03 13.65 17.75
N VAL A 45 -16.38 13.14 16.69
CA VAL A 45 -16.97 12.10 15.84
C VAL A 45 -16.88 10.75 16.56
N PRO A 46 -18.00 10.05 16.81
CA PRO A 46 -17.95 8.75 17.46
C PRO A 46 -17.24 7.70 16.59
N SER A 47 -16.36 6.89 17.18
CA SER A 47 -15.60 5.85 16.45
C SER A 47 -16.49 4.90 15.64
N HIS A 48 -17.64 4.51 16.19
CA HIS A 48 -18.60 3.60 15.55
C HIS A 48 -19.35 4.21 14.34
N GLN A 49 -19.02 5.45 13.96
CA GLN A 49 -19.48 6.09 12.72
C GLN A 49 -18.34 6.25 11.70
N LEU A 50 -17.09 5.99 12.09
CA LEU A 50 -15.92 6.09 11.22
C LEU A 50 -15.73 4.80 10.44
N VAL A 51 -15.43 4.93 9.15
CA VAL A 51 -15.12 3.82 8.24
C VAL A 51 -13.66 3.95 7.81
N LEU A 52 -12.88 2.88 7.96
CA LEU A 52 -11.48 2.85 7.53
C LEU A 52 -11.40 2.63 6.00
N GLY A 53 -10.78 3.56 5.28
CA GLY A 53 -10.48 3.35 3.86
C GLY A 53 -9.31 2.37 3.70
N VAL A 54 -9.44 1.36 2.85
CA VAL A 54 -8.38 0.38 2.57
C VAL A 54 -8.14 0.24 1.06
N PRO A 55 -6.89 0.36 0.57
CA PRO A 55 -6.62 0.29 -0.86
C PRO A 55 -6.36 -1.15 -1.30
N ALA A 56 -7.01 -1.59 -2.37
CA ALA A 56 -6.67 -2.80 -3.13
C ALA A 56 -5.64 -2.48 -4.23
N TYR A 57 -4.79 -1.47 -4.00
CA TYR A 57 -3.75 -1.01 -4.92
C TYR A 57 -2.54 -0.48 -4.15
N GLY A 58 -1.45 -0.28 -4.87
CA GLY A 58 -0.22 0.32 -4.40
C GLY A 58 0.40 1.28 -5.40
N HIS A 59 1.34 2.08 -4.92
CA HIS A 59 2.15 3.00 -5.71
C HIS A 59 3.48 2.35 -6.06
N SER A 60 3.94 2.53 -7.29
CA SER A 60 5.22 2.04 -7.77
C SER A 60 6.24 3.14 -8.02
N TYR A 61 7.52 2.78 -7.89
CA TYR A 61 8.65 3.70 -7.89
C TYR A 61 9.84 3.07 -8.60
N ILE A 62 10.66 3.88 -9.28
CA ILE A 62 11.96 3.45 -9.78
C ILE A 62 13.01 3.77 -8.71
N VAL A 63 13.60 2.72 -8.13
CA VAL A 63 14.56 2.80 -7.02
C VAL A 63 15.85 2.13 -7.44
N ALA A 64 16.97 2.87 -7.39
CA ALA A 64 18.27 2.28 -7.71
C ALA A 64 18.62 1.18 -6.69
N PRO A 65 19.31 0.09 -7.10
CA PRO A 65 19.68 -0.98 -6.17
C PRO A 65 20.48 -0.52 -4.95
N SER A 66 21.32 0.52 -5.12
CA SER A 66 22.09 1.14 -4.03
C SER A 66 21.25 1.82 -2.96
N ASP A 67 20.02 2.22 -3.30
CA ASP A 67 19.08 2.84 -2.37
C ASP A 67 18.05 1.82 -1.87
N GLY A 68 17.61 0.91 -2.74
CA GLY A 68 16.52 -0.04 -2.47
C GLY A 68 16.88 -1.16 -1.52
N LEU A 69 18.17 -1.52 -1.39
CA LEU A 69 18.64 -2.63 -0.56
C LEU A 69 19.63 -2.16 0.51
N THR A 70 19.46 -2.67 1.73
CA THR A 70 20.37 -2.39 2.87
C THR A 70 21.45 -3.46 3.06
N SER A 71 21.29 -4.62 2.42
CA SER A 71 22.29 -5.69 2.35
C SER A 71 22.63 -5.97 0.89
N ASN A 72 23.91 -6.18 0.61
CA ASN A 72 24.38 -6.70 -0.70
C ASN A 72 24.33 -8.24 -0.74
N ASP A 73 23.57 -8.86 0.17
CA ASP A 73 23.44 -10.31 0.21
C ASP A 73 22.41 -10.73 -0.83
N THR A 74 22.87 -11.42 -1.87
CA THR A 74 22.04 -11.91 -2.96
C THR A 74 21.12 -13.07 -2.56
N GLU A 75 21.36 -13.71 -1.41
CA GLU A 75 20.51 -14.78 -0.88
C GLU A 75 19.40 -14.25 0.03
N THR A 76 19.66 -13.15 0.76
CA THR A 76 18.69 -12.50 1.66
C THR A 76 18.69 -10.96 1.54
N PRO A 77 18.29 -10.42 0.38
CA PRO A 77 18.19 -8.98 0.19
C PRO A 77 17.16 -8.36 1.14
N ILE A 78 17.53 -7.26 1.80
CA ILE A 78 16.67 -6.53 2.72
C ILE A 78 16.29 -5.19 2.10
N ILE A 79 15.01 -5.04 1.76
CA ILE A 79 14.45 -3.78 1.25
C ILE A 79 14.62 -2.65 2.28
N ALA A 80 15.09 -1.48 1.84
CA ALA A 80 15.28 -0.28 2.66
C ALA A 80 13.95 0.38 3.08
N SER A 81 13.87 0.98 4.28
CA SER A 81 12.61 1.51 4.86
C SER A 81 12.02 2.69 4.11
N PHE A 82 12.85 3.66 3.78
CA PHE A 82 12.44 4.88 3.08
C PHE A 82 13.46 5.24 1.99
N PRO A 83 13.68 4.36 0.99
CA PRO A 83 14.67 4.60 -0.05
C PRO A 83 14.26 5.78 -0.90
N ALA A 84 15.25 6.53 -1.39
CA ALA A 84 15.01 7.52 -2.43
C ALA A 84 14.58 6.82 -3.72
N PHE A 85 13.74 7.50 -4.51
CA PHE A 85 13.36 7.05 -5.85
C PHE A 85 13.68 8.14 -6.89
N ASP A 86 13.80 7.75 -8.16
CA ASP A 86 13.99 8.69 -9.26
C ASP A 86 12.67 9.42 -9.57
N LYS A 87 12.55 10.66 -9.08
CA LYS A 87 11.36 11.51 -9.26
C LYS A 87 11.06 11.88 -10.72
N ASN A 88 12.01 11.70 -11.63
CA ASN A 88 11.78 11.97 -13.05
C ASN A 88 11.24 10.74 -13.80
N GLN A 89 11.24 9.57 -13.17
CA GLN A 89 10.72 8.34 -13.75
C GLN A 89 9.39 7.96 -13.13
N HIS A 90 8.38 7.92 -14.00
CA HIS A 90 7.01 7.54 -13.65
C HIS A 90 6.77 6.15 -14.23
N PRO A 91 7.05 5.07 -13.46
CA PRO A 91 6.88 3.72 -13.95
C PRO A 91 5.42 3.53 -14.38
N LYS A 92 5.22 2.78 -15.47
CA LYS A 92 3.86 2.40 -15.85
C LYS A 92 3.34 1.37 -14.85
N GLY A 93 2.15 1.61 -14.34
CA GLY A 93 1.43 0.70 -13.47
C GLY A 93 0.82 -0.49 -14.21
N ASP A 94 -0.23 -1.06 -13.64
CA ASP A 94 -0.97 -2.15 -14.24
C ASP A 94 -1.87 -1.69 -15.41
N LYS A 95 -2.74 -2.58 -15.90
CA LYS A 95 -3.66 -2.29 -17.01
C LYS A 95 -4.71 -1.23 -16.70
N TRP A 96 -4.93 -0.90 -15.43
CA TRP A 96 -5.89 0.10 -14.94
C TRP A 96 -5.19 1.38 -14.47
N ASP A 97 -3.86 1.44 -14.61
CA ASP A 97 -3.11 2.66 -14.35
C ASP A 97 -3.53 3.78 -15.30
N ASP A 98 -3.47 5.00 -14.78
CA ASP A 98 -3.64 6.19 -15.57
C ASP A 98 -2.42 6.33 -16.49
N GLY A 99 -2.68 6.25 -17.80
CA GLY A 99 -1.64 6.37 -18.80
C GLY A 99 -1.18 7.82 -18.99
N GLU A 100 0.03 7.97 -19.54
CA GLU A 100 0.48 9.26 -20.07
C GLU A 100 -0.55 9.85 -21.06
N GLY A 101 -0.79 11.15 -20.97
CA GLY A 101 -1.83 11.77 -21.77
C GLY A 101 -1.99 13.25 -21.51
N VAL A 102 -2.95 13.86 -22.20
CA VAL A 102 -3.39 15.23 -21.93
C VAL A 102 -4.77 15.13 -21.31
N ASP A 103 -4.93 15.68 -20.11
CA ASP A 103 -6.22 15.67 -19.42
C ASP A 103 -7.25 16.58 -20.11
N GLU A 104 -8.51 16.57 -19.63
CA GLU A 104 -9.59 17.37 -20.18
C GLU A 104 -9.34 18.89 -20.08
N CYS A 105 -8.39 19.31 -19.25
CA CYS A 105 -7.96 20.69 -19.07
C CYS A 105 -6.77 21.07 -19.97
N GLY A 106 -6.23 20.13 -20.77
CA GLY A 106 -5.09 20.37 -21.64
C GLY A 106 -3.73 20.23 -20.96
N VAL A 107 -3.67 19.67 -19.75
CA VAL A 107 -2.42 19.49 -18.98
C VAL A 107 -1.83 18.11 -19.29
N GLN A 108 -0.52 18.09 -19.56
CA GLN A 108 0.22 16.84 -19.76
C GLN A 108 0.34 16.08 -18.43
N GLN A 109 -0.13 14.85 -18.44
CA GLN A 109 -0.04 13.88 -17.35
C GLN A 109 1.04 12.84 -17.67
N THR A 110 1.71 12.37 -16.61
CA THR A 110 2.62 11.22 -16.64
C THR A 110 1.86 9.95 -16.26
N ASN A 111 2.49 8.78 -16.35
CA ASN A 111 1.90 7.56 -15.80
C ASN A 111 1.60 7.75 -14.30
N GLY A 112 0.49 7.17 -13.84
CA GLY A 112 0.12 7.14 -12.43
C GLY A 112 1.05 6.26 -11.60
N GLY A 113 1.48 5.13 -12.17
CA GLY A 113 2.32 4.15 -11.49
C GLY A 113 1.56 3.29 -10.48
N ASN A 114 0.25 3.17 -10.64
CA ASN A 114 -0.60 2.38 -9.74
C ASN A 114 -0.63 0.90 -10.13
N PHE A 115 -0.50 0.03 -9.14
CA PHE A 115 -0.74 -1.40 -9.31
C PHE A 115 -1.88 -1.82 -8.40
N ASN A 116 -2.99 -2.28 -8.97
CA ASN A 116 -3.98 -3.02 -8.20
C ASN A 116 -3.38 -4.35 -7.73
N PHE A 117 -3.96 -4.93 -6.68
CA PHE A 117 -3.51 -6.21 -6.14
C PHE A 117 -3.55 -7.33 -7.20
N ILE A 118 -4.61 -7.39 -8.02
CA ILE A 118 -4.67 -8.28 -9.18
C ILE A 118 -3.60 -7.94 -10.24
N GLY A 119 -3.27 -6.67 -10.42
CA GLY A 119 -2.21 -6.23 -11.33
C GLY A 119 -0.83 -6.77 -10.95
N LEU A 120 -0.55 -6.88 -9.64
CA LEU A 120 0.69 -7.49 -9.14
C LEU A 120 0.76 -9.00 -9.43
N ILE A 121 -0.39 -9.69 -9.44
CA ILE A 121 -0.49 -11.09 -9.86
C ILE A 121 -0.27 -11.21 -11.36
N GLU A 122 -0.92 -10.36 -12.16
CA GLU A 122 -0.78 -10.33 -13.62
C GLU A 122 0.66 -9.99 -14.06
N ALA A 123 1.36 -9.16 -13.29
CA ALA A 123 2.78 -8.84 -13.48
C ALA A 123 3.74 -9.95 -13.04
N GLY A 124 3.25 -11.03 -12.43
CA GLY A 124 4.07 -12.16 -11.94
C GLY A 124 4.86 -11.86 -10.66
N MET A 125 4.55 -10.76 -9.96
CA MET A 125 5.18 -10.40 -8.68
C MET A 125 4.54 -11.15 -7.52
N LEU A 126 3.23 -11.44 -7.63
CA LEU A 126 2.50 -12.27 -6.69
C LEU A 126 2.00 -13.56 -7.37
N PHE A 127 1.96 -14.65 -6.61
CA PHE A 127 1.19 -15.83 -6.98
C PHE A 127 -0.32 -15.54 -6.88
N PRO A 128 -1.20 -16.34 -7.54
CA PRO A 128 -2.65 -16.16 -7.44
C PRO A 128 -3.24 -16.24 -6.02
N ASN A 129 -2.48 -16.74 -5.04
CA ASN A 129 -2.84 -16.75 -3.62
C ASN A 129 -2.43 -15.47 -2.87
N GLY A 130 -1.84 -14.48 -3.55
CA GLY A 130 -1.40 -13.22 -2.96
C GLY A 130 0.00 -13.21 -2.34
N THR A 131 0.73 -14.33 -2.35
CA THR A 131 2.10 -14.39 -1.80
C THR A 131 3.14 -13.99 -2.85
N ALA A 132 4.23 -13.36 -2.42
CA ALA A 132 5.33 -12.95 -3.31
C ALA A 132 5.96 -14.14 -4.04
N THR A 133 6.28 -13.94 -5.32
CA THR A 133 7.05 -14.92 -6.12
C THR A 133 8.54 -14.76 -5.89
N ALA A 134 9.35 -15.70 -6.39
CA ALA A 134 10.81 -15.58 -6.37
C ALA A 134 11.36 -14.50 -7.31
N ALA A 135 10.50 -13.79 -8.06
CA ALA A 135 10.92 -12.72 -8.97
C ALA A 135 11.07 -11.37 -8.28
N VAL A 136 10.66 -11.26 -7.02
CA VAL A 136 10.68 -10.03 -6.22
C VAL A 136 11.09 -10.32 -4.79
N ASP A 137 11.75 -9.36 -4.18
CA ASP A 137 11.96 -9.32 -2.74
C ASP A 137 10.68 -8.84 -2.06
N TYR A 138 10.39 -9.36 -0.87
CA TYR A 138 9.25 -8.96 -0.06
C TYR A 138 9.71 -8.51 1.32
N ARG A 139 9.14 -7.39 1.78
CA ARG A 139 9.30 -6.94 3.15
C ARG A 139 7.97 -6.44 3.70
N PHE A 140 7.68 -6.81 4.94
CA PHE A 140 6.55 -6.27 5.68
C PHE A 140 7.05 -5.32 6.79
N ASP A 141 6.59 -4.07 6.80
CA ASP A 141 6.81 -3.14 7.90
C ASP A 141 5.77 -3.39 8.99
N GLU A 142 6.22 -3.85 10.16
CA GLU A 142 5.36 -4.20 11.30
C GLU A 142 4.76 -2.99 12.03
N CYS A 143 5.26 -1.78 11.82
CA CYS A 143 4.67 -0.59 12.44
C CYS A 143 3.59 0.00 11.54
N SER A 144 3.91 0.24 10.27
CA SER A 144 2.92 0.76 9.32
C SER A 144 1.91 -0.30 8.89
N GLN A 145 2.23 -1.58 9.14
CA GLN A 145 1.49 -2.74 8.65
C GLN A 145 1.36 -2.70 7.13
N THR A 146 2.49 -2.49 6.44
CA THR A 146 2.54 -2.29 4.98
C THR A 146 3.57 -3.22 4.33
N PRO A 147 3.18 -4.01 3.33
CA PRO A 147 4.10 -4.76 2.50
C PRO A 147 4.76 -3.91 1.40
N TYR A 148 5.97 -4.33 1.02
CA TYR A 148 6.73 -3.78 -0.08
C TYR A 148 7.26 -4.91 -0.96
N LEU A 149 7.18 -4.74 -2.27
CA LEU A 149 7.83 -5.60 -3.26
C LEU A 149 8.96 -4.84 -3.93
N TYR A 150 10.06 -5.51 -4.25
CA TYR A 150 11.15 -4.92 -5.01
C TYR A 150 11.70 -5.89 -6.05
N ASN A 151 11.88 -5.43 -7.28
CA ASN A 151 12.59 -6.15 -8.33
C ASN A 151 13.88 -5.40 -8.66
N GLU A 152 15.03 -5.94 -8.27
CA GLU A 152 16.32 -5.29 -8.49
C GLU A 152 16.65 -5.11 -9.98
N THR A 153 16.23 -6.05 -10.84
CA THR A 153 16.54 -6.03 -12.28
C THR A 153 15.80 -4.90 -12.99
N SER A 154 14.50 -4.73 -12.71
CA SER A 154 13.70 -3.64 -13.28
C SER A 154 13.76 -2.36 -12.46
N GLN A 155 14.37 -2.40 -11.27
CA GLN A 155 14.42 -1.31 -10.29
C GLN A 155 13.03 -0.88 -9.77
N LEU A 156 12.01 -1.71 -10.00
CA LEU A 156 10.64 -1.38 -9.61
C LEU A 156 10.41 -1.77 -8.16
N MET A 157 10.04 -0.78 -7.34
CA MET A 157 9.56 -0.97 -5.99
C MET A 157 8.07 -0.65 -5.92
N VAL A 158 7.29 -1.44 -5.18
CA VAL A 158 5.85 -1.20 -4.98
C VAL A 158 5.54 -1.18 -3.48
N SER A 159 4.88 -0.12 -3.00
CA SER A 159 4.23 -0.09 -1.69
C SER A 159 2.73 -0.32 -1.87
N PHE A 160 2.20 -1.39 -1.28
CA PHE A 160 0.83 -1.85 -1.51
C PHE A 160 0.21 -2.41 -0.22
N ASP A 161 -0.94 -3.05 -0.33
CA ASP A 161 -1.54 -3.85 0.72
C ASP A 161 -1.77 -5.30 0.25
N ASP A 162 -1.55 -6.25 1.15
CA ASP A 162 -1.78 -7.68 0.95
C ASP A 162 -2.78 -8.22 1.99
N ALA A 163 -3.00 -9.54 1.96
CA ALA A 163 -3.89 -10.17 2.93
C ALA A 163 -3.43 -9.96 4.39
N LYS A 164 -2.12 -9.89 4.66
CA LYS A 164 -1.59 -9.69 6.00
C LYS A 164 -1.91 -8.28 6.50
N SER A 165 -1.68 -7.24 5.69
CA SER A 165 -2.02 -5.88 6.07
C SER A 165 -3.53 -5.63 6.14
N PHE A 166 -4.34 -6.26 5.27
CA PHE A 166 -5.81 -6.24 5.39
C PHE A 166 -6.30 -6.88 6.69
N SER A 167 -5.67 -7.98 7.12
CA SER A 167 -5.97 -8.61 8.40
C SER A 167 -5.65 -7.67 9.57
N ALA A 168 -4.48 -7.03 9.55
CA ALA A 168 -4.08 -6.05 10.57
C ALA A 168 -5.06 -4.86 10.64
N LYS A 169 -5.51 -4.37 9.49
CA LYS A 169 -6.54 -3.31 9.38
C LYS A 169 -7.90 -3.77 9.90
N GLY A 170 -8.27 -5.03 9.68
CA GLY A 170 -9.46 -5.64 10.27
C GLY A 170 -9.41 -5.68 11.80
N ASN A 171 -8.29 -6.12 12.37
CA ASN A 171 -8.09 -6.08 13.82
C ASN A 171 -8.15 -4.65 14.36
N PHE A 172 -7.52 -3.69 13.66
CA PHE A 172 -7.58 -2.28 14.03
C PHE A 172 -9.01 -1.73 14.06
N ILE A 173 -9.85 -2.09 13.08
CA ILE A 173 -11.28 -1.73 13.04
C ILE A 173 -12.01 -2.23 14.27
N LYS A 174 -11.80 -3.50 14.62
CA LYS A 174 -12.44 -4.15 15.76
C LYS A 174 -11.99 -3.53 17.09
N GLU A 175 -10.68 -3.36 17.27
CA GLU A 175 -10.07 -2.84 18.49
C GLU A 175 -10.45 -1.38 18.76
N ASN A 176 -10.63 -0.57 17.71
CA ASN A 176 -10.99 0.84 17.82
C ASN A 176 -12.51 1.10 17.73
N ASN A 177 -13.33 0.03 17.69
CA ASN A 177 -14.78 0.12 17.55
C ASN A 177 -15.19 1.02 16.36
N LEU A 178 -14.53 0.83 15.22
CA LEU A 178 -14.88 1.52 13.97
C LEU A 178 -16.13 0.86 13.36
N ARG A 179 -16.85 1.60 12.52
CA ARG A 179 -18.05 1.08 11.83
C ARG A 179 -17.73 -0.06 10.86
N GLY A 180 -16.54 -0.02 10.26
CA GLY A 180 -16.08 -0.99 9.27
C GLY A 180 -15.05 -0.40 8.33
N PHE A 181 -15.01 -0.90 7.09
CA PHE A 181 -14.08 -0.45 6.05
C PHE A 181 -14.79 -0.11 4.73
N ALA A 182 -14.09 0.66 3.89
CA ALA A 182 -14.43 0.89 2.49
C ALA A 182 -13.20 0.55 1.64
N ILE A 183 -13.37 -0.34 0.67
CA ILE A 183 -12.29 -0.79 -0.21
C ILE A 183 -12.23 0.06 -1.49
N TRP A 184 -11.03 0.50 -1.87
CA TRP A 184 -10.78 1.19 -3.13
C TRP A 184 -9.72 0.46 -3.97
N GLU A 185 -9.98 0.01 -5.19
CA GLU A 185 -11.30 -0.32 -5.71
C GLU A 185 -11.57 -1.81 -5.56
N SER A 186 -12.83 -2.18 -5.35
CA SER A 186 -13.22 -3.58 -5.10
C SER A 186 -12.80 -4.53 -6.23
N ALA A 187 -12.72 -4.03 -7.47
CA ALA A 187 -12.34 -4.82 -8.62
C ALA A 187 -10.84 -5.18 -8.63
N GLY A 188 -10.02 -4.47 -7.83
CA GLY A 188 -8.58 -4.73 -7.71
C GLY A 188 -8.25 -5.99 -6.89
N ASP A 189 -9.21 -6.53 -6.13
CA ASP A 189 -9.05 -7.77 -5.37
C ASP A 189 -9.12 -9.01 -6.27
N ASN A 190 -8.40 -10.07 -5.92
CA ASN A 190 -8.38 -11.32 -6.65
C ASN A 190 -9.04 -12.42 -5.83
N ASN A 191 -10.20 -12.92 -6.27
CA ASN A 191 -10.96 -13.98 -5.60
C ASN A 191 -11.21 -13.70 -4.11
N ASP A 192 -11.57 -12.45 -3.78
CA ASP A 192 -11.89 -11.99 -2.42
C ASP A 192 -10.77 -12.20 -1.38
N ILE A 193 -9.50 -12.30 -1.80
CA ILE A 193 -8.37 -12.51 -0.88
C ILE A 193 -8.30 -11.38 0.16
N LEU A 194 -8.33 -10.13 -0.31
CA LEU A 194 -8.25 -8.97 0.57
C LEU A 194 -9.55 -8.82 1.36
N LEU A 195 -10.69 -8.93 0.68
CA LEU A 195 -12.02 -8.79 1.28
C LEU A 195 -12.26 -9.81 2.40
N ASN A 196 -11.95 -11.08 2.19
CA ASN A 196 -12.11 -12.12 3.20
C ASN A 196 -11.18 -11.85 4.39
N SER A 197 -9.92 -11.51 4.13
CA SER A 197 -8.94 -11.24 5.19
C SER A 197 -9.39 -10.16 6.17
N ILE A 198 -9.83 -9.00 5.66
CA ILE A 198 -10.27 -7.89 6.51
C ILE A 198 -11.60 -8.19 7.21
N ARG A 199 -12.54 -8.89 6.55
CA ARG A 199 -13.84 -9.25 7.14
C ARG A 199 -13.66 -10.21 8.32
N THR A 200 -12.89 -11.28 8.13
CA THR A 200 -12.61 -12.26 9.18
C THR A 200 -11.94 -11.58 10.37
N ALA A 201 -10.91 -10.75 10.14
CA ALA A 201 -10.20 -10.07 11.22
C ALA A 201 -11.05 -9.00 11.94
N ALA A 202 -11.89 -8.26 11.21
CA ALA A 202 -12.84 -7.31 11.79
C ALA A 202 -13.96 -7.99 12.60
N GLY A 203 -14.13 -9.31 12.47
CA GLY A 203 -15.19 -10.06 13.13
C GLY A 203 -16.56 -9.83 12.50
N PHE A 204 -16.61 -9.54 11.20
CA PHE A 204 -17.85 -9.59 10.45
C PHE A 204 -18.16 -11.06 10.16
N ASP A 205 -19.22 -11.57 10.81
CA ASP A 205 -19.61 -12.98 10.74
C ASP A 205 -19.64 -13.50 9.29
N GLU A 206 -19.13 -14.71 9.09
CA GLU A 206 -19.34 -15.50 7.89
C GLU A 206 -20.72 -16.19 7.94
N ASP A 207 -21.75 -15.43 8.29
CA ASP A 207 -23.12 -15.91 8.17
C ASP A 207 -23.55 -15.77 6.70
N CYS A 208 -23.20 -16.79 5.92
CA CYS A 208 -23.85 -17.14 4.66
C CYS A 208 -24.94 -18.19 4.91
#